data_AF-A0A924YPS6-F1
#
_entry.id   AF-A0A924YPS6-F1
#
_cell.length_a   1.000
_cell.length_b   1.000
_cell.length_c   1.000
_cell.angle_alpha   90.00
_cell.angle_beta   90.00
_cell.angle_gamma   90.00
#
_symmetry.space_group_name_H-M   'P 1'
#
loop_
_entity.id
_entity.type
_entity.pdbx_description
1 polymer ?
#
loop_
_entity_poly.entity_id
_entity_poly.type
_entity_poly.pdbx_seq_one_letter_code
_entity_poly.pdbx_strand_id
1 'polypeptide(L)'
;MDSFRRYPQWLELLSDEDLAFVRRLVLASGSLKAIAAEYDVSYPTIRLRLDRLIERIRLVERFAIETPMEQALRIAFAEGRMDQETFKALIALHRQDRPHSAALQAAAPPPGVVVPPIPEPPAPPAPPAALSHIAPQTFVSKLSVI
;
A
#
# COMPACT_ATOMS: atom_id res chain seq x y z
N MET A 1 -14.78 -8.19 15.35
CA MET A 1 -13.67 -8.31 16.31
C MET A 1 -12.50 -8.77 15.45
N ASP A 2 -11.56 -7.94 15.02
CA ASP A 2 -10.89 -6.83 15.68
C ASP A 2 -10.65 -5.68 14.70
N SER A 3 -10.79 -4.45 15.19
CA SER A 3 -10.33 -3.25 14.50
C SER A 3 -8.80 -3.31 14.47
N PHE A 4 -8.22 -3.74 13.34
CA PHE A 4 -6.77 -3.70 13.14
C PHE A 4 -6.29 -2.27 13.34
N ARG A 5 -5.67 -2.03 14.50
CA ARG A 5 -4.99 -0.78 14.83
C ARG A 5 -3.81 -0.65 13.86
N ARG A 6 -4.05 -0.07 12.69
CA ARG A 6 -3.02 0.19 11.70
C ARG A 6 -2.20 1.35 12.24
N TYR A 7 -1.04 1.05 12.81
CA TYR A 7 -0.09 2.08 13.21
C TYR A 7 0.47 2.76 11.95
N PRO A 8 0.83 4.04 12.03
CA PRO A 8 1.48 4.69 10.89
C PRO A 8 2.83 4.02 10.62
N GLN A 9 3.19 3.85 9.35
CA GLN A 9 4.39 3.14 8.91
C GLN A 9 5.68 3.67 9.55
N TRP A 10 5.76 4.97 9.85
CA TRP A 10 6.92 5.54 10.53
C TRP A 10 7.12 4.99 11.94
N LEU A 11 6.04 4.62 12.64
CA LEU A 11 6.11 4.07 13.98
C LEU A 11 6.58 2.62 13.98
N GLU A 12 6.22 1.85 12.94
CA GLU A 12 6.64 0.45 12.77
C GLU A 12 8.13 0.32 12.42
N LEU A 13 8.72 1.36 11.84
CA LEU A 13 10.12 1.40 11.41
C LEU A 13 11.09 1.96 12.47
N LEU A 14 10.57 2.41 13.61
CA LEU A 14 11.40 2.82 14.75
C LEU A 14 11.83 1.60 15.55
N SER A 15 13.09 1.61 16.00
CA SER A 15 13.58 0.61 16.94
C SER A 15 12.91 0.75 18.31
N ASP A 16 12.91 -0.32 19.12
CA ASP A 16 12.42 -0.25 20.51
C ASP A 16 13.13 0.84 21.32
N GLU A 17 14.43 1.07 21.05
CA GLU A 17 15.22 2.09 21.71
C GLU A 17 14.79 3.52 21.32
N ASP A 18 14.46 3.72 20.04
CA ASP A 18 13.91 4.98 19.54
C ASP A 18 12.53 5.24 20.15
N LEU A 19 11.66 4.23 20.21
CA LEU A 19 10.34 4.33 20.82
C LEU A 19 10.42 4.65 22.32
N ALA A 20 11.33 4.00 23.04
CA ALA A 20 11.58 4.30 24.46
C ALA A 20 12.09 5.73 24.66
N PHE A 21 12.94 6.22 23.77
CA PHE A 21 13.42 7.61 23.79
C PHE A 21 12.29 8.61 23.52
N VAL A 22 11.46 8.38 22.50
CA VAL A 22 10.28 9.21 22.20
C VAL A 22 9.34 9.25 23.40
N ARG A 23 9.06 8.09 24.01
CA ARG A 23 8.21 8.00 25.19
C ARG A 23 8.75 8.86 26.33
N ARG A 24 10.04 8.75 26.66
CA ARG A 24 10.66 9.57 27.71
C ARG A 24 10.63 11.04 27.35
N LEU A 25 10.85 11.39 26.08
CA LEU A 25 10.81 12.77 25.60
C LEU A 25 9.43 13.40 25.80
N VAL A 26 8.38 12.65 25.48
CA VAL A 26 6.99 13.08 25.72
C VAL A 26 6.70 13.23 27.21
N LEU A 27 7.13 12.27 28.04
CA LEU A 27 6.97 12.35 29.50
C LEU A 27 7.75 13.51 30.13
N ALA A 28 8.86 13.91 29.52
CA ALA A 28 9.64 15.10 29.89
C ALA A 28 9.13 16.40 29.23
N SER A 29 7.92 16.40 28.64
CA SER A 29 7.33 17.55 27.94
C SER A 29 8.21 18.13 26.82
N GLY A 30 9.03 17.28 26.18
CA GLY A 30 9.99 17.68 25.15
C GLY A 30 11.29 18.29 25.68
N SER A 31 11.53 18.29 26.99
CA SER A 31 12.73 18.88 27.58
C SER A 31 13.96 18.01 27.37
N LEU A 32 14.78 18.38 26.37
CA LEU A 32 16.08 17.73 26.13
C LEU A 32 17.05 17.87 27.30
N LYS A 33 16.93 18.95 28.10
CA LYS A 33 17.74 19.13 29.31
C LYS A 33 17.37 18.13 30.41
N ALA A 34 16.08 17.87 30.60
CA ALA A 34 15.62 16.89 31.59
C ALA A 34 16.07 15.46 31.21
N ILE A 35 15.98 15.12 29.93
CA ILE A 35 16.48 13.83 29.42
C ILE A 35 17.99 13.71 29.53
N ALA A 36 18.74 14.77 29.23
CA ALA A 36 20.20 14.76 29.40
C ALA A 36 20.60 14.44 30.85
N ALA A 37 19.89 15.02 31.83
CA ALA A 37 20.09 14.71 33.24
C ALA A 37 19.69 13.28 33.61
N GLU A 38 18.56 12.76 33.08
CA GLU A 38 18.10 11.38 33.36
C GLU A 38 19.07 10.31 32.82
N TYR A 39 19.65 10.55 31.64
CA TYR A 39 20.60 9.64 31.01
C TYR A 39 22.06 9.86 31.46
N ASP A 40 22.32 10.83 32.34
CA ASP A 40 23.66 11.24 32.78
C ASP A 40 24.62 11.53 31.62
N VAL A 41 24.12 12.25 30.61
CA VAL A 41 24.89 12.64 29.42
C VAL A 41 24.76 14.13 29.12
N SER A 42 25.66 14.64 28.30
CA SER A 42 25.62 16.04 27.91
C SER A 42 24.40 16.36 27.03
N TYR A 43 23.87 17.58 27.16
CA TYR A 43 22.80 18.08 26.30
C TYR A 43 23.10 17.94 24.78
N PRO A 44 24.31 18.25 24.29
CA PRO A 44 24.68 18.00 22.89
C PRO A 44 24.50 16.54 22.46
N THR A 45 24.77 15.57 23.33
CA THR A 45 24.62 14.13 23.04
C THR A 45 23.16 13.77 22.77
N ILE A 46 22.24 14.22 23.65
CA ILE A 46 20.81 13.98 23.48
C ILE A 46 20.25 14.71 22.27
N ARG A 47 20.71 15.95 22.01
CA ARG A 47 20.31 16.69 20.82
C ARG A 47 20.67 15.95 19.53
N LEU A 48 21.90 15.44 19.43
CA LEU A 48 22.34 14.65 18.28
C LEU A 48 21.48 13.38 18.10
N ARG A 49 21.10 12.73 19.21
CA ARG A 49 20.20 11.56 19.17
C ARG A 49 18.82 11.93 18.62
N LEU A 50 18.24 13.05 19.09
CA LEU A 50 16.96 13.54 18.56
C LEU A 50 17.06 13.90 17.08
N ASP A 51 18.12 14.61 16.67
CA ASP A 51 18.31 15.03 15.28
C ASP A 51 18.36 13.81 14.34
N ARG A 52 19.09 12.75 14.74
CA ARG A 52 19.14 11.48 13.98
C ARG A 52 17.78 10.80 13.88
N LEU A 53 16.99 10.83 14.97
CA LEU A 53 15.65 10.27 14.99
C LEU A 53 14.70 11.04 14.05
N ILE A 54 14.75 12.38 14.08
CA ILE A 54 13.95 13.23 13.19
C ILE A 54 14.31 12.94 11.72
N GLU A 55 15.60 12.85 11.39
CA GLU A 55 16.01 12.54 10.02
C GLU A 55 15.56 11.16 9.57
N ARG A 56 15.60 10.15 10.47
CA ARG A 56 15.07 8.82 10.19
C ARG A 56 13.56 8.85 9.91
N ILE A 57 12.77 9.52 10.75
CA ILE A 57 11.33 9.65 10.56
C ILE A 57 11.02 10.33 9.22
N ARG A 58 11.70 11.45 8.91
CA ARG A 58 11.55 12.16 7.64
C ARG A 58 11.89 11.27 6.44
N LEU A 59 12.95 10.48 6.54
CA LEU A 59 13.35 9.56 5.49
C LEU A 59 12.26 8.50 5.24
N VAL A 60 11.74 7.91 6.31
CA VAL A 60 10.65 6.94 6.24
C VAL A 60 9.38 7.57 5.67
N GLU A 61 9.01 8.77 6.08
CA GLU A 61 7.86 9.47 5.52
C GLU A 61 8.07 9.75 4.02
N ARG A 62 9.26 10.16 3.59
CA ARG A 62 9.57 10.34 2.16
C ARG A 62 9.49 9.03 1.36
N PHE A 63 9.88 7.89 1.93
CA PHE A 63 9.76 6.60 1.25
C PHE A 63 8.35 6.01 1.31
N ALA A 64 7.60 6.24 2.40
CA ALA A 64 6.18 5.92 2.50
C ALA A 64 5.34 6.78 1.52
N ILE A 65 5.86 7.95 1.15
CA ILE A 65 5.33 8.78 0.07
C ILE A 65 5.55 8.12 -1.31
N GLU A 66 6.50 7.20 -1.48
CA GLU A 66 6.56 6.41 -2.71
C GLU A 66 5.53 5.29 -2.61
N THR A 67 4.31 5.56 -3.07
CA THR A 67 3.26 4.55 -3.08
C THR A 67 3.67 3.37 -3.95
N PRO A 68 3.09 2.17 -3.73
CA PRO A 68 3.32 1.03 -4.63
C PRO A 68 3.09 1.39 -6.11
N MET A 69 2.21 2.36 -6.38
CA MET A 69 2.01 2.94 -7.71
C MET A 69 3.21 3.78 -8.17
N GLU A 70 3.72 4.74 -7.37
CA GLU A 70 4.94 5.50 -7.73
C GLU A 70 6.14 4.57 -7.98
N GLN A 71 6.24 3.48 -7.21
CA GLN A 71 7.28 2.46 -7.39
C GLN A 71 7.11 1.69 -8.71
N ALA A 72 5.89 1.22 -9.02
CA ALA A 72 5.60 0.54 -10.28
C ALA A 72 5.86 1.45 -11.51
N LEU A 73 5.49 2.73 -11.42
CA LEU A 73 5.74 3.71 -12.47
C LEU A 73 7.25 3.92 -12.71
N ARG A 74 8.06 3.99 -11.64
CA ARG A 74 9.53 4.11 -11.78
C ARG A 74 10.16 2.88 -12.43
N ILE A 75 9.70 1.68 -12.07
CA ILE A 75 10.18 0.43 -12.68
C ILE A 75 9.84 0.42 -14.17
N ALA A 76 8.60 0.74 -14.53
CA ALA A 76 8.16 0.77 -15.93
C ALA A 76 8.91 1.82 -16.77
N PHE A 77 9.21 2.99 -16.20
CA PHE A 77 10.06 4.00 -16.85
C PHE A 77 11.50 3.51 -17.04
N ALA A 78 12.10 2.88 -16.03
CA ALA A 78 13.45 2.32 -16.11
C ALA A 78 13.57 1.18 -17.13
N GLU A 79 12.51 0.39 -17.32
CA GLU A 79 12.42 -0.65 -18.36
C GLU A 79 12.07 -0.10 -19.75
N GLY A 80 11.92 1.21 -19.91
CA GLY A 80 11.59 1.86 -21.18
C GLY A 80 10.16 1.62 -21.67
N ARG A 81 9.26 1.14 -20.80
CA ARG A 81 7.85 0.87 -21.13
C ARG A 81 6.98 2.13 -21.16
N MET A 82 7.55 3.29 -20.80
CA MET A 82 6.90 4.60 -20.86
C MET A 82 7.94 5.71 -21.09
N ASP A 83 7.53 6.79 -21.75
CA ASP A 83 8.36 7.97 -21.95
C ASP A 83 8.38 8.89 -20.72
N GLN A 84 9.31 9.84 -20.72
CA GLN A 84 9.55 10.72 -19.59
C GLN A 84 8.40 11.72 -19.34
N GLU A 85 7.70 12.15 -20.39
CA GLU A 85 6.60 13.11 -20.29
C GLU A 85 5.40 12.44 -19.61
N THR A 86 5.04 11.23 -20.08
CA THR A 86 4.00 10.39 -19.49
C THR A 86 4.29 10.05 -18.03
N PHE A 87 5.53 9.64 -17.71
CA PHE A 87 5.94 9.34 -16.33
C PHE A 87 5.73 10.54 -15.40
N LYS A 88 6.18 11.74 -15.81
CA LYS A 88 6.02 12.96 -15.01
C LYS A 88 4.56 13.33 -14.81
N ALA A 89 3.73 13.22 -15.86
CA ALA A 89 2.29 13.50 -15.77
C ALA A 89 1.59 12.57 -14.77
N LEU A 90 1.88 11.27 -14.82
CA LEU A 90 1.27 10.28 -13.92
C LEU A 90 1.67 10.48 -12.45
N ILE A 91 2.95 10.76 -12.18
CA ILE A 91 3.41 11.06 -10.82
C ILE A 91 2.77 12.36 -10.29
N ALA A 92 2.62 13.37 -11.14
CA ALA A 92 1.98 14.63 -10.75
C ALA A 92 0.50 14.45 -10.40
N LEU A 93 -0.26 13.73 -11.23
CA LEU A 93 -1.66 13.39 -10.99
C LEU A 93 -1.82 12.60 -9.68
N HIS A 94 -1.01 11.57 -9.47
CA HIS A 94 -1.07 10.74 -8.27
C HIS A 94 -0.85 11.54 -6.98
N ARG A 95 0.09 12.50 -7.00
CA ARG A 95 0.38 13.36 -5.84
C ARG A 95 -0.72 14.38 -5.57
N GLN A 96 -1.44 14.83 -6.59
CA GLN A 96 -2.62 15.71 -6.47
C GLN A 96 -3.83 14.98 -5.87
N ASP A 97 -3.98 13.68 -6.12
CA ASP A 97 -5.07 12.85 -5.57
C ASP A 97 -4.85 12.43 -4.11
N ARG A 98 -3.59 12.47 -3.62
CA ARG A 98 -3.27 12.12 -2.24
C ARG A 98 -3.99 12.98 -1.17
N PRO A 99 -4.03 14.33 -1.23
CA PRO A 99 -4.74 15.10 -0.22
C PRO A 99 -6.23 14.76 -0.14
N HIS A 100 -6.86 14.35 -1.25
CA HIS A 100 -8.27 13.95 -1.30
C HIS A 100 -8.51 12.55 -0.72
N SER A 101 -7.63 11.59 -1.03
CA SER A 101 -7.74 10.20 -0.57
C SER A 101 -7.27 9.98 0.88
N ALA A 102 -6.30 10.74 1.37
CA ALA A 102 -5.92 10.74 2.78
C ALA A 102 -7.04 11.29 3.68
N ALA A 103 -7.78 12.30 3.22
CA ALA A 103 -8.96 12.81 3.92
C ALA A 103 -10.11 11.78 3.95
N LEU A 104 -10.31 11.03 2.86
CA LEU A 104 -11.30 9.94 2.79
C LEU A 104 -10.90 8.71 3.63
N GLN A 105 -9.59 8.44 3.81
CA GLN A 105 -9.11 7.35 4.68
C GLN A 105 -9.03 7.74 6.16
N ALA A 106 -8.82 9.03 6.49
CA ALA A 106 -8.80 9.54 7.86
C ALA A 106 -10.20 9.80 8.43
N ALA A 107 -11.18 10.12 7.58
CA ALA A 107 -12.58 10.10 7.95
C ALA A 107 -13.02 8.64 8.04
N ALA A 108 -13.10 8.10 9.26
CA ALA A 108 -13.86 6.88 9.50
C ALA A 108 -15.21 6.98 8.77
N PRO A 109 -15.69 5.91 8.09
CA PRO A 109 -17.02 5.96 7.50
C PRO A 109 -17.99 6.38 8.61
N PRO A 110 -18.84 7.40 8.41
CA PRO A 110 -19.77 7.80 9.44
C PRO A 110 -20.56 6.56 9.87
N PRO A 111 -20.68 6.28 11.19
CA PRO A 111 -21.38 5.11 11.65
C PRO A 111 -22.81 5.15 11.10
N GLY A 112 -23.15 4.20 10.22
CA GLY A 112 -24.50 4.07 9.66
C GLY A 112 -24.64 4.19 8.13
N VAL A 113 -23.56 4.32 7.34
CA VAL A 113 -23.69 4.18 5.87
C VAL A 113 -23.85 2.72 5.51
N VAL A 114 -25.10 2.30 5.30
CA VAL A 114 -25.44 1.04 4.64
C VAL A 114 -24.99 1.17 3.19
N VAL A 115 -23.91 0.48 2.82
CA VAL A 115 -23.55 0.27 1.42
C VAL A 115 -24.66 -0.57 0.80
N PRO A 116 -25.43 -0.07 -0.18
CA PRO A 116 -26.43 -0.90 -0.85
C PRO A 116 -25.71 -2.07 -1.53
N PRO A 117 -26.28 -3.29 -1.52
CA PRO A 117 -25.67 -4.43 -2.18
C PRO A 117 -25.44 -4.08 -3.66
N ILE A 118 -24.19 -4.27 -4.13
CA ILE A 118 -23.88 -4.21 -5.55
C ILE A 118 -24.80 -5.22 -6.25
N PRO A 119 -25.64 -4.82 -7.22
CA PRO A 119 -26.49 -5.77 -7.92
C PRO A 119 -25.59 -6.81 -8.58
N GLU A 120 -25.89 -8.08 -8.34
CA GLU A 120 -25.16 -9.21 -8.90
C GLU A 120 -25.12 -9.02 -10.43
N PRO A 121 -23.94 -9.11 -11.07
CA PRO A 121 -23.86 -8.97 -12.52
C PRO A 121 -24.78 -10.00 -13.18
N PRO A 122 -25.53 -9.64 -14.24
CA PRO A 122 -26.43 -10.58 -14.89
C PRO A 122 -25.64 -11.81 -15.32
N ALA A 123 -26.22 -12.99 -15.07
CA ALA A 123 -25.61 -14.26 -15.39
C ALA A 123 -25.07 -14.24 -16.83
N PRO A 124 -23.84 -14.73 -17.08
CA PRO A 124 -23.30 -14.79 -18.44
C PRO A 124 -24.29 -15.55 -19.33
N PRO A 125 -24.50 -15.12 -20.58
CA PRO A 125 -25.40 -15.82 -21.49
C PRO A 125 -24.94 -17.28 -21.61
N ALA A 126 -25.91 -18.20 -21.59
CA ALA A 126 -25.62 -19.62 -21.72
C ALA A 126 -24.71 -19.87 -22.93
N PRO A 127 -23.68 -20.73 -22.80
CA PRO A 127 -22.84 -21.07 -23.94
C PRO A 127 -23.75 -21.59 -25.07
N PRO A 128 -23.49 -21.20 -26.34
CA PRO A 128 -24.29 -21.69 -27.45
C PRO A 128 -24.25 -23.22 -27.42
N ALA A 129 -25.44 -23.83 -27.50
CA ALA A 129 -25.60 -25.27 -27.51
C ALA A 129 -24.61 -25.85 -28.53
N ALA A 130 -23.59 -26.54 -28.02
CA ALA A 130 -22.68 -27.30 -28.86
C ALA A 130 -23.55 -28.24 -29.70
N LEU A 131 -23.51 -28.05 -31.03
CA LEU A 131 -24.10 -28.94 -32.02
C LEU A 131 -23.43 -30.31 -31.88
N SER A 132 -23.86 -31.09 -30.89
CA SER A 132 -23.55 -32.50 -30.76
C SER A 132 -24.55 -33.28 -31.61
N HIS A 133 -24.48 -33.09 -32.92
CA HIS A 133 -25.11 -34.00 -33.87
C HIS A 133 -24.27 -34.13 -35.13
N ILE A 134 -23.17 -34.88 -35.00
CA ILE A 134 -22.65 -35.67 -36.11
C ILE A 134 -22.69 -37.12 -35.62
N ALA A 135 -23.64 -37.89 -36.16
CA ALA A 135 -23.79 -39.31 -35.92
C ALA A 135 -22.54 -40.10 -36.40
N PRO A 136 -22.17 -41.22 -35.76
CA PRO A 136 -21.19 -42.13 -36.34
C PRO A 136 -21.81 -42.79 -37.57
N GLN A 137 -21.30 -42.46 -38.76
CA GLN A 137 -21.58 -43.22 -39.97
C GLN A 137 -21.02 -44.64 -39.78
N THR A 138 -21.91 -45.60 -39.62
CA THR A 138 -21.62 -47.03 -39.60
C THR A 138 -21.03 -47.42 -40.95
N PHE A 139 -19.70 -47.60 -41.02
CA PHE A 139 -19.06 -48.18 -42.19
C PHE A 139 -19.09 -49.70 -42.06
N VAL A 140 -20.16 -50.32 -42.57
CA VAL A 140 -20.19 -51.75 -42.85
C VAL A 140 -20.07 -51.93 -44.35
N SER A 141 -18.91 -52.38 -44.84
CA SER A 141 -18.84 -53.39 -45.92
C SER A 141 -17.41 -53.79 -46.29
N LYS A 142 -17.19 -55.10 -46.14
CA LYS A 142 -16.57 -56.03 -47.10
C LYS A 142 -15.16 -55.70 -47.61
N LEU A 143 -14.19 -56.49 -47.14
CA LEU A 143 -13.25 -57.14 -48.06
C LEU A 143 -12.99 -58.57 -47.58
N SER A 144 -13.63 -59.51 -48.27
CA SER A 144 -13.15 -60.88 -48.42
C SER A 144 -11.85 -60.82 -49.23
N VAL A 145 -10.82 -61.59 -48.88
CA VAL A 145 -9.83 -62.22 -49.78
C VAL A 145 -8.69 -62.86 -48.96
N ILE A 146 -8.54 -64.18 -49.20
CA ILE A 146 -7.48 -65.15 -48.87
C ILE A 146 -7.45 -65.69 -47.43
#